data_AF-A0A821G8P5-F1
#
_entry.id   AF-A0A821G8P5-F1
#
_cell.length_a   1.000
_cell.length_b   1.000
_cell.length_c   1.000
_cell.angle_alpha   90.00
_cell.angle_beta   90.00
_cell.angle_gamma   90.00
#
_symmetry.space_group_name_H-M   'P 1'
#
loop_
_entity.id
_entity.type
_entity.pdbx_description
1 polymer ?
#
loop_
_entity_poly.entity_id
_entity_poly.type
_entity_poly.pdbx_seq_one_letter_code
_entity_poly.pdbx_strand_id
1 'polypeptide(L)'
;MFEVQADMHYPDLIRVQFQSRHSKMKKYDATVRFASEQQTVKEWYYTCPTGLRKLGCCTHISALLPHLGVNRAQIPDSHPLSA
;
A
#
# COMPACT_ATOMS: atom_id res chain seq x y z
N MET A 1 -3.31 11.99 -2.56
CA MET A 1 -4.11 11.07 -3.41
C MET A 1 -3.32 9.77 -3.51
N PHE A 2 -4.03 8.65 -3.38
CA PHE A 2 -3.47 7.30 -3.48
C PHE A 2 -4.01 6.67 -4.75
N GLU A 3 -3.15 5.98 -5.49
CA GLU A 3 -3.57 5.14 -6.61
C GLU A 3 -3.15 3.71 -6.29
N VAL A 4 -4.16 2.84 -6.13
CA VAL A 4 -3.96 1.44 -5.75
C VAL A 4 -3.86 0.60 -7.02
N GLN A 5 -2.82 -0.23 -7.09
CA GLN A 5 -2.52 -1.12 -8.21
C GLN A 5 -2.34 -2.53 -7.65
N ALA A 6 -3.30 -3.39 -7.97
CA ALA A 6 -3.22 -4.83 -7.70
C ALA A 6 -2.38 -5.51 -8.77
N ASP A 7 -1.46 -6.38 -8.36
CA ASP A 7 -0.69 -7.19 -9.30
C ASP A 7 -1.46 -8.47 -9.67
N MET A 8 -1.50 -8.81 -10.96
CA MET A 8 -2.20 -10.00 -11.45
C MET A 8 -1.39 -11.30 -11.24
N HIS A 9 -0.07 -11.20 -11.17
CA HIS A 9 0.82 -12.35 -10.94
C HIS A 9 1.04 -12.61 -9.46
N TYR A 10 1.02 -11.57 -8.64
CA TYR A 10 1.21 -11.62 -7.19
C TYR A 10 -0.04 -11.08 -6.47
N PRO A 11 -1.09 -11.91 -6.29
CA PRO A 11 -2.35 -11.47 -5.68
C PRO A 11 -2.23 -11.17 -4.17
N ASP A 12 -1.11 -11.57 -3.57
CA ASP A 12 -0.73 -11.24 -2.20
C ASP A 12 -0.05 -9.86 -2.11
N LEU A 13 0.15 -9.17 -3.23
CA LEU A 13 0.92 -7.94 -3.33
C LEU A 13 0.06 -6.77 -3.84
N ILE A 14 0.03 -5.68 -3.08
CA ILE A 14 -0.54 -4.41 -3.54
C ILE A 14 0.58 -3.40 -3.67
N ARG A 15 0.62 -2.73 -4.82
CA ARG A 15 1.41 -1.52 -5.01
C ARG A 15 0.50 -0.31 -4.91
N VAL A 16 0.96 0.71 -4.21
CA VAL A 16 0.23 1.98 -4.12
C VAL A 16 1.17 3.13 -4.41
N GLN A 17 0.73 4.02 -5.30
CA GLN A 17 1.45 5.24 -5.62
C GLN A 17 0.91 6.42 -4.81
N PHE A 18 1.84 7.18 -4.24
CA PHE A 18 1.58 8.33 -3.39
C PHE A 18 2.14 9.57 -4.06
N GLN A 19 1.33 10.61 -4.13
CA GLN A 19 1.83 11.93 -4.47
C GLN A 19 2.27 12.67 -3.21
N SER A 20 3.47 13.26 -3.23
CA SER A 20 3.96 14.10 -2.13
C SER A 20 3.03 15.29 -1.92
N ARG A 21 2.62 15.49 -0.66
CA ARG A 21 1.88 16.69 -0.21
C ARG A 21 2.66 17.99 -0.42
N HIS A 22 3.99 17.91 -0.48
CA HIS A 22 4.87 19.06 -0.62
C HIS A 22 5.34 19.31 -2.06
N SER A 23 5.10 18.37 -2.98
CA SER A 23 5.49 18.52 -4.38
C SER A 23 4.66 17.62 -5.28
N LYS A 24 3.93 18.22 -6.22
CA LYS A 24 3.11 17.46 -7.19
C LYS A 24 3.94 16.55 -8.11
N MET A 25 5.23 16.85 -8.27
CA MET A 25 6.15 16.08 -9.13
C MET A 25 6.74 14.87 -8.41
N LYS A 26 6.86 14.91 -7.08
CA LYS A 26 7.42 13.79 -6.31
C LYS A 26 6.36 12.74 -6.06
N LYS A 27 6.62 11.54 -6.59
CA LYS A 27 5.82 10.33 -6.37
C LYS A 27 6.64 9.34 -5.55
N TYR A 28 5.96 8.63 -4.66
CA TYR A 28 6.53 7.53 -3.89
C TYR A 28 5.70 6.29 -4.10
N ASP A 29 6.35 5.15 -4.07
CA ASP A 29 5.69 3.85 -4.17
C ASP A 29 5.74 3.18 -2.80
N ALA A 30 4.60 2.59 -2.45
CA ALA A 30 4.45 1.63 -1.39
C ALA A 30 4.20 0.27 -2.01
N THR A 31 4.79 -0.76 -1.42
CA THR A 31 4.41 -2.14 -1.69
C THR A 31 4.04 -2.77 -0.37
N VAL A 32 2.91 -3.45 -0.33
CA VAL A 32 2.45 -4.17 0.86
C VAL A 32 2.12 -5.59 0.44
N ARG A 33 2.68 -6.57 1.16
CA ARG A 33 2.35 -7.98 1.00
C ARG A 33 1.45 -8.43 2.14
N PHE A 34 0.42 -9.18 1.82
CA PHE A 34 -0.59 -9.68 2.76
C PHE A 34 -0.67 -11.19 2.66
N ALA A 35 -1.03 -11.88 3.74
CA ALA A 35 -1.49 -13.26 3.65
C ALA A 35 -3.00 -13.27 3.46
N SER A 36 -3.46 -13.70 2.28
CA SER A 36 -4.89 -13.79 1.94
C SER A 36 -5.68 -14.62 2.95
N GLU A 37 -5.11 -15.72 3.46
CA GLU A 37 -5.75 -16.60 4.45
C GLU A 37 -6.01 -15.93 5.80
N GLN A 38 -5.19 -14.95 6.18
CA GLN A 38 -5.18 -14.34 7.51
C GLN A 38 -5.55 -12.86 7.48
N GLN A 39 -5.81 -12.29 6.29
CA GLN A 39 -5.99 -10.86 6.04
C GLN A 39 -4.94 -9.99 6.77
N THR A 40 -3.73 -10.52 6.92
CA THR A 40 -2.68 -9.94 7.77
C THR A 40 -1.56 -9.40 6.90
N VAL A 41 -1.12 -8.16 7.16
CA VAL A 41 0.06 -7.57 6.53
C VAL A 41 1.30 -8.35 6.98
N LYS A 42 2.06 -8.87 6.01
CA LYS A 42 3.31 -9.62 6.28
C LYS A 42 4.52 -8.72 6.22
N GLU A 43 4.60 -7.89 5.18
CA GLU A 43 5.71 -6.98 4.95
C GLU A 43 5.26 -5.77 4.14
N TRP A 44 6.00 -4.68 4.28
CA TRP A 44 5.82 -3.50 3.46
C TRP A 44 7.16 -2.88 3.11
N TYR A 45 7.20 -2.24 1.94
CA TYR A 45 8.35 -1.51 1.45
C TYR A 45 7.91 -0.13 0.96
N TYR A 46 8.78 0.87 1.12
CA TYR A 46 8.51 2.24 0.73
C TYR A 46 9.72 2.93 0.11
N THR A 47 9.48 3.72 -0.94
CA THR A 47 10.54 4.50 -1.60
C THR A 47 10.72 5.92 -1.02
N CYS A 48 9.99 6.28 0.03
CA CYS A 48 10.10 7.61 0.63
C CYS A 48 11.31 7.69 1.58
N PRO A 49 11.97 8.86 1.72
CA PRO A 49 13.17 9.01 2.56
C PRO A 49 12.97 8.59 4.02
N THR A 50 11.75 8.73 4.54
CA THR A 50 11.41 8.31 5.91
C THR A 50 11.22 6.79 6.01
N GLY A 51 10.61 6.15 5.01
CA GLY A 51 10.43 4.70 4.99
C GLY A 51 11.70 3.91 4.66
N LEU A 52 12.68 4.55 4.01
CA LEU A 52 14.02 4.00 3.79
C LEU A 52 14.87 3.97 5.07
N ARG A 53 14.53 4.79 6.08
CA ARG A 53 15.15 4.69 7.40
C ARG A 53 14.52 3.47 8.09
N LYS A 54 15.31 2.43 8.31
CA LYS A 54 14.94 1.07 8.79
C LYS A 54 14.13 0.97 10.10
N LEU A 55 13.58 2.06 10.63
CA LEU A 55 12.84 2.08 11.88
C LEU A 55 11.42 2.63 11.63
N GLY A 56 10.48 1.69 11.51
CA GLY A 56 9.06 1.96 11.64
C GLY A 56 8.28 2.25 10.36
N CYS A 57 6.96 2.14 10.51
CA CYS A 57 5.96 2.50 9.53
C CYS A 57 6.03 4.01 9.22
N CYS A 58 6.25 4.40 7.96
CA CYS A 58 6.17 5.83 7.61
C CYS A 58 4.70 6.30 7.67
N THR A 59 4.48 7.61 7.84
CA THR A 59 3.14 8.19 7.90
C THR A 59 2.26 7.83 6.70
N HIS A 60 2.87 7.54 5.55
CA HIS A 60 2.15 7.10 4.38
C HIS A 60 1.63 5.65 4.49
N ILE A 61 2.38 4.69 5.05
CA ILE A 61 1.86 3.33 5.32
C ILE A 61 0.77 3.39 6.40
N SER A 62 0.98 4.18 7.46
CA SER A 62 -0.04 4.33 8.51
C SER A 62 -1.37 4.88 7.97
N ALA A 63 -1.33 5.70 6.92
CA ALA A 63 -2.53 6.18 6.22
C ALA A 63 -3.09 5.15 5.22
N LEU A 64 -2.22 4.31 4.65
CA LEU A 64 -2.60 3.29 3.68
C LEU A 64 -3.40 2.15 4.31
N LEU A 65 -2.95 1.63 5.46
CA LEU A 65 -3.55 0.44 6.07
C LEU A 65 -5.06 0.62 6.40
N PRO A 66 -5.50 1.74 7.01
CA PRO A 66 -6.93 2.01 7.20
C PRO A 66 -7.67 2.20 5.88
N HIS A 67 -7.02 2.77 4.86
CA HIS A 67 -7.64 2.96 3.55
C HIS A 67 -7.91 1.62 2.85
N LEU A 68 -6.98 0.67 2.95
CA LEU A 68 -7.15 -0.68 2.41
C LEU A 68 -8.16 -1.50 3.22
N GLY A 69 -8.06 -1.51 4.55
CA GLY A 69 -8.88 -2.39 5.40
C GLY A 69 -10.25 -1.83 5.77
N VAL A 70 -10.32 -0.59 6.26
CA VAL A 70 -11.56 -0.01 6.81
C VAL A 70 -12.37 0.68 5.72
N ASN A 71 -11.70 1.48 4.89
CA ASN A 71 -12.38 2.27 3.85
C ASN A 71 -12.64 1.48 2.57
N ARG A 72 -12.29 0.18 2.54
CA ARG A 72 -12.41 -0.72 1.38
C ARG A 72 -12.02 0.02 0.10
N ALA A 73 -10.72 0.24 -0.07
CA ALA A 73 -10.19 0.84 -1.29
C ALA A 73 -10.85 0.19 -2.52
N GLN A 74 -10.97 0.94 -3.63
CA GLN A 74 -11.46 0.41 -4.91
C GLN A 74 -10.43 -0.56 -5.48
N ILE A 75 -10.32 -1.73 -4.84
CA ILE A 75 -9.51 -2.85 -5.26
C ILE A 75 -10.38 -3.64 -6.24
N PRO A 76 -9.84 -4.09 -7.39
CA PRO A 76 -10.61 -4.90 -8.32
C PRO A 76 -11.22 -6.13 -7.62
N ASP A 77 -12.46 -6.49 -7.98
CA ASP A 77 -13.24 -7.56 -7.35
C ASP A 77 -12.54 -8.93 -7.37
N SER A 78 -11.59 -9.13 -8.27
CA SER A 78 -10.77 -10.34 -8.38
C SER A 78 -9.63 -10.44 -7.35
N HIS A 79 -9.38 -9.41 -6.54
CA HIS A 79 -8.28 -9.38 -5.60
C HIS A 79 -8.64 -10.03 -4.26
N PRO A 80 -7.75 -10.75 -3.57
CA PRO A 80 -8.05 -11.39 -2.28
C PRO A 80 -8.50 -10.46 -1.13
N LEU A 81 -8.47 -9.14 -1.35
CA LEU A 81 -8.88 -8.12 -0.37
C LEU A 81 -10.19 -7.41 -0.78
N SER A 82 -10.82 -7.80 -1.89
CA SER A 82 -12.15 -7.30 -2.30
C SER A 82 -13.31 -8.04 -1.59
N ALA A 83 -13.02 -9.18 -0.96
CA ALA A 83 -13.98 -10.06 -0.29
C ALA A 83 -14.45 -9.53 1.07
#